data_AF-A0A965DLI6-F1
#
_entry.id   AF-A0A965DLI6-F1
#
_cell.length_a   1.000
_cell.length_b   1.000
_cell.length_c   1.000
_cell.angle_alpha   90.00
_cell.angle_beta   90.00
_cell.angle_gamma   90.00
#
_symmetry.space_group_name_H-M   'P 1'
#
loop_
_entity.id
_entity.type
_entity.pdbx_description
1 polymer ?
#
loop_
_entity_poly.entity_id
_entity_poly.type
_entity_poly.pdbx_seq_one_letter_code
_entity_poly.pdbx_strand_id
1 'polypeptide(L)'
;MAMQPKDRHNPSSSNMSSSLPSRGNFSGLNLPEWDREMIESGFQAVSSVDGGWEYLSTYDPGHGGFMFSTPPPKMVEIDNAVNRLYGGHSGASYGITMRVLQYIAKYGWDVYAQEMLTKYGPPPIQTDAAAPGAQAPLNVGSVLAQAANVDRFLSTVPPSANLTQFADAIQRDPGMRASIPDIDQQADALRRFAEGKMSYAEMRSLCG
;
A
#
# COMPACT_ATOMS: atom_id res chain seq x y z
N MET A 1 -28.31 -59.23 4.38
CA MET A 1 -27.38 -58.23 4.93
C MET A 1 -27.41 -57.00 4.05
N ALA A 2 -28.18 -55.98 4.42
CA ALA A 2 -28.26 -54.71 3.70
C ALA A 2 -27.77 -53.61 4.64
N MET A 3 -26.67 -52.95 4.28
CA MET A 3 -26.03 -51.88 5.04
C MET A 3 -26.89 -50.61 5.00
N GLN A 4 -27.09 -50.00 6.17
CA GLN A 4 -27.71 -48.69 6.35
C GLN A 4 -26.84 -47.58 5.72
N PRO A 5 -27.44 -46.49 5.20
CA PRO A 5 -26.68 -45.32 4.77
C PRO A 5 -26.18 -44.55 6.00
N LYS A 6 -24.85 -44.40 6.09
CA LYS A 6 -24.18 -43.56 7.09
C LYS A 6 -24.59 -42.10 6.89
N ASP A 7 -25.11 -41.51 7.97
CA ASP A 7 -25.27 -40.09 8.16
C ASP A 7 -23.98 -39.35 7.78
N ARG A 8 -24.01 -38.64 6.65
CA ARG A 8 -23.01 -37.61 6.38
C ARG A 8 -23.40 -36.42 7.23
N HIS A 9 -22.63 -36.20 8.30
CA HIS A 9 -22.53 -34.90 8.94
C HIS A 9 -22.39 -33.84 7.87
N ASN A 10 -23.43 -33.02 7.75
CA ASN A 10 -23.37 -31.75 7.05
C ASN A 10 -22.62 -30.81 8.02
N PRO A 11 -21.35 -30.44 7.76
CA PRO A 11 -20.74 -29.39 8.56
C PRO A 11 -21.57 -28.15 8.31
N SER A 12 -22.24 -27.70 9.37
CA SER A 12 -22.99 -26.46 9.44
C SER A 12 -22.21 -25.40 8.68
N SER A 13 -22.69 -25.02 7.50
CA SER A 13 -22.24 -23.85 6.77
C SER A 13 -22.63 -22.66 7.62
N SER A 14 -21.79 -22.38 8.62
CA SER A 14 -21.83 -21.16 9.40
C SER A 14 -21.74 -20.03 8.40
N ASN A 15 -22.89 -19.41 8.17
CA ASN A 15 -23.09 -18.10 7.59
C ASN A 15 -22.10 -17.11 8.21
N MET A 16 -20.87 -17.06 7.70
CA MET A 16 -20.12 -15.83 7.69
C MET A 16 -20.67 -15.04 6.51
N SER A 17 -21.86 -14.46 6.71
CA SER A 17 -22.20 -13.23 6.01
C SER A 17 -21.25 -12.17 6.57
N SER A 18 -19.98 -12.22 6.17
CA SER A 18 -19.11 -11.08 6.30
C SER A 18 -19.70 -10.06 5.34
N SER A 19 -20.45 -9.10 5.89
CA SER A 19 -20.90 -7.94 5.14
C SER A 19 -19.70 -7.39 4.37
N LEU A 20 -19.86 -7.18 3.06
CA LEU A 20 -18.79 -6.59 2.25
C LEU A 20 -18.32 -5.28 2.89
N PRO A 21 -17.02 -4.94 2.80
CA PRO A 21 -16.53 -3.64 3.23
C PRO A 21 -17.33 -2.51 2.56
N SER A 22 -17.54 -1.42 3.28
CA SER A 22 -18.17 -0.22 2.73
C SER A 22 -17.43 0.26 1.48
N ARG A 23 -18.16 0.87 0.52
CA ARG A 23 -17.57 1.37 -0.73
C ARG A 23 -16.36 2.26 -0.47
N GLY A 24 -15.23 1.93 -1.11
CA GLY A 24 -13.96 2.65 -0.98
C GLY A 24 -13.15 2.31 0.28
N ASN A 25 -13.63 1.41 1.14
CA ASN A 25 -12.87 0.95 2.31
C ASN A 25 -11.97 -0.24 1.92
N PHE A 26 -10.78 0.07 1.44
CA PHE A 26 -9.79 -0.94 1.05
C PHE A 26 -9.09 -1.60 2.26
N SER A 27 -9.20 -1.03 3.46
CA SER A 27 -8.70 -1.65 4.70
C SER A 27 -9.49 -2.90 5.08
N GLY A 28 -10.73 -3.03 4.61
CA GLY A 28 -11.52 -4.26 4.72
C GLY A 28 -11.10 -5.38 3.75
N LEU A 29 -10.11 -5.13 2.89
CA LEU A 29 -9.59 -6.09 1.92
C LEU A 29 -8.17 -6.51 2.33
N ASN A 30 -7.85 -7.81 2.23
CA ASN A 30 -6.52 -8.34 2.52
C ASN A 30 -5.52 -8.07 1.36
N LEU A 31 -5.45 -6.81 0.93
CA LEU A 31 -4.52 -6.35 -0.10
C LEU A 31 -3.14 -6.07 0.51
N PRO A 32 -2.05 -6.25 -0.26
CA PRO A 32 -0.75 -5.70 0.10
C PRO A 32 -0.86 -4.22 0.42
N GLU A 33 -0.14 -3.76 1.43
CA GLU A 33 -0.26 -2.40 1.97
C GLU A 33 -0.03 -1.33 0.88
N TRP A 34 1.00 -1.51 0.05
CA TRP A 34 1.30 -0.58 -1.04
C TRP A 34 0.18 -0.51 -2.08
N ASP A 35 -0.46 -1.64 -2.41
CA ASP A 35 -1.58 -1.65 -3.35
C ASP A 35 -2.79 -0.94 -2.74
N ARG A 36 -3.04 -1.15 -1.44
CA ARG A 36 -4.14 -0.52 -0.71
C ARG A 36 -4.04 0.99 -0.75
N GLU A 37 -2.90 1.55 -0.36
CA GLU A 37 -2.68 3.00 -0.30
C GLU A 37 -2.85 3.66 -1.68
N MET A 38 -2.28 3.05 -2.72
CA MET A 38 -2.36 3.58 -4.08
C MET A 38 -3.77 3.49 -4.66
N ILE A 39 -4.48 2.39 -4.42
CA ILE A 39 -5.84 2.22 -4.94
C ILE A 39 -6.81 3.11 -4.16
N GLU A 40 -6.62 3.27 -2.85
CA GLU A 40 -7.44 4.15 -2.01
C GLU A 40 -7.28 5.63 -2.40
N SER A 41 -6.04 6.11 -2.55
CA SER A 41 -5.78 7.47 -3.04
C SER A 41 -6.32 7.68 -4.47
N GLY A 42 -6.16 6.69 -5.35
CA GLY A 42 -6.73 6.72 -6.69
C GLY A 42 -8.26 6.72 -6.70
N PHE A 43 -8.91 5.97 -5.80
CA PHE A 43 -10.36 5.95 -5.64
C PHE A 43 -10.89 7.31 -5.18
N GLN A 44 -10.21 7.94 -4.22
CA GLN A 44 -10.53 9.30 -3.77
C GLN A 44 -10.34 10.32 -4.90
N ALA A 45 -9.27 10.18 -5.69
CA ALA A 45 -9.00 11.05 -6.84
C ALA A 45 -10.14 11.00 -7.86
N VAL A 46 -10.51 9.81 -8.34
CA VAL A 46 -11.61 9.63 -9.30
C VAL A 46 -12.93 10.13 -8.72
N SER A 47 -13.19 9.89 -7.43
CA SER A 47 -14.40 10.37 -6.75
C SER A 47 -14.46 11.89 -6.58
N SER A 48 -13.31 12.57 -6.60
CA SER A 48 -13.24 14.04 -6.50
C SER A 48 -13.45 14.75 -7.83
N VAL A 49 -13.40 14.02 -8.95
CA VAL A 49 -13.59 14.56 -10.30
C VAL A 49 -15.03 14.34 -10.73
N ASP A 50 -15.73 15.42 -11.10
CA ASP A 50 -17.10 15.35 -11.59
C ASP A 50 -17.18 14.52 -12.88
N GLY A 51 -18.09 13.54 -12.88
CA GLY A 51 -18.23 12.54 -13.93
C GLY A 51 -17.06 11.54 -14.04
N GLY A 52 -16.15 11.49 -13.06
CA GLY A 52 -14.92 10.70 -13.13
C GLY A 52 -15.16 9.20 -13.24
N TRP A 53 -16.12 8.67 -12.46
CA TRP A 53 -16.48 7.25 -12.48
C TRP A 53 -17.18 6.86 -13.78
N GLU A 54 -18.11 7.68 -14.25
CA GLU A 54 -18.84 7.49 -15.50
C GLU A 54 -17.88 7.50 -16.68
N TYR A 55 -16.94 8.44 -16.71
CA TYR A 55 -15.89 8.51 -17.71
C TYR A 55 -15.01 7.26 -17.70
N LEU A 56 -14.48 6.88 -16.55
CA LEU A 56 -13.54 5.76 -16.44
C LEU A 56 -14.19 4.42 -16.80
N SER A 57 -15.50 4.28 -16.58
CA SER A 57 -16.26 3.08 -16.95
C SER A 57 -16.32 2.83 -18.46
N THR A 58 -16.23 3.88 -19.28
CA THR A 58 -16.32 3.80 -20.74
C THR A 58 -14.99 4.04 -21.44
N TYR A 59 -14.03 4.68 -20.76
CA TYR A 59 -12.73 5.02 -21.33
C TYR A 59 -11.94 3.78 -21.78
N ASP A 60 -11.38 3.83 -22.98
CA ASP A 60 -10.41 2.84 -23.45
C ASP A 60 -9.05 3.53 -23.61
N PRO A 61 -8.04 3.17 -22.79
CA PRO A 61 -6.70 3.73 -22.95
C PRO A 61 -5.97 3.18 -24.19
N GLY A 62 -6.53 2.21 -24.92
CA GLY A 62 -5.93 1.63 -26.11
C GLY A 62 -4.70 0.76 -25.81
N HIS A 63 -3.89 0.49 -26.85
CA HIS A 63 -2.77 -0.46 -26.77
C HIS A 63 -1.66 -0.06 -25.77
N GLY A 64 -1.49 1.24 -25.51
CA GLY A 64 -0.53 1.74 -24.53
C GLY A 64 -0.97 1.56 -23.08
N GLY A 65 -2.25 1.22 -22.84
CA GLY A 65 -2.83 1.22 -21.51
C GLY A 65 -2.73 2.61 -20.85
N PHE A 66 -3.01 2.67 -19.54
CA PHE A 66 -2.96 3.93 -18.82
C PHE A 66 -1.53 4.51 -18.72
N MET A 67 -0.50 3.69 -18.87
CA MET A 67 0.89 4.10 -18.68
C MET A 67 1.51 4.83 -19.87
N PHE A 68 1.13 4.46 -21.10
CA PHE A 68 1.81 4.93 -22.31
C PHE A 68 0.90 5.72 -23.26
N SER A 69 -0.34 5.99 -22.85
CA SER A 69 -1.29 6.74 -23.66
C SER A 69 -1.27 8.22 -23.33
N THR A 70 -1.49 9.06 -24.34
CA THR A 70 -1.69 10.49 -24.13
C THR A 70 -3.08 10.71 -23.53
N PRO A 71 -3.19 11.26 -22.31
CA PRO A 71 -4.47 11.38 -21.64
C PRO A 71 -5.33 12.46 -22.32
N PRO A 72 -6.61 12.16 -22.64
CA PRO A 72 -7.57 13.19 -23.00
C PRO A 72 -7.91 14.10 -21.80
N PRO A 73 -8.57 15.26 -22.00
CA PRO A 73 -8.73 16.27 -20.95
C PRO A 73 -9.32 15.75 -19.63
N LYS A 74 -10.35 14.89 -19.67
CA LYS A 74 -10.95 14.32 -18.46
C LYS A 74 -9.98 13.37 -17.72
N MET A 75 -9.13 12.65 -18.44
CA MET A 75 -8.09 11.83 -17.83
C MET A 75 -7.01 12.70 -17.18
N VAL A 76 -6.65 13.85 -17.79
CA VAL A 76 -5.74 14.82 -17.17
C VAL A 76 -6.28 15.37 -15.84
N GLU A 77 -7.60 15.61 -15.73
CA GLU A 77 -8.21 16.02 -14.46
C GLU A 77 -8.04 14.94 -13.37
N ILE A 78 -8.26 13.68 -13.71
CA ILE A 78 -8.06 12.53 -12.81
C ILE A 78 -6.59 12.41 -12.42
N ASP A 79 -5.66 12.53 -13.38
CA ASP A 79 -4.21 12.41 -13.14
C ASP A 79 -3.71 13.47 -12.18
N ASN A 80 -4.18 14.71 -12.36
CA ASN A 80 -3.86 15.80 -11.45
C ASN A 80 -4.41 15.55 -10.04
N ALA A 81 -5.61 14.99 -9.92
CA ALA A 81 -6.19 14.61 -8.62
C ALA A 81 -5.37 13.48 -7.95
N VAL A 82 -4.96 12.47 -8.71
CA VAL A 82 -4.10 11.39 -8.23
C VAL A 82 -2.76 11.92 -7.75
N ASN A 83 -2.08 12.75 -8.55
CA ASN A 83 -0.80 13.35 -8.20
C ASN A 83 -0.89 14.24 -6.95
N ARG A 84 -1.98 15.00 -6.80
CA ARG A 84 -2.22 15.83 -5.61
C ARG A 84 -2.41 14.99 -4.33
N LEU A 85 -3.10 13.85 -4.41
CA LEU A 85 -3.45 13.05 -3.23
C LEU A 85 -2.36 12.06 -2.84
N TYR A 86 -1.62 11.50 -3.80
CA TYR A 86 -0.61 10.47 -3.54
C TYR A 86 0.84 11.00 -3.64
N GLY A 87 1.08 12.13 -4.31
CA GLY A 87 2.43 12.68 -4.52
C GLY A 87 3.17 12.14 -5.74
N GLY A 88 2.49 11.37 -6.58
CA GLY A 88 3.01 10.83 -7.85
C GLY A 88 3.25 9.32 -7.82
N HIS A 89 3.14 8.70 -8.99
CA HIS A 89 3.30 7.25 -9.15
C HIS A 89 4.42 6.93 -10.16
N SER A 90 5.03 5.76 -9.99
CA SER A 90 5.71 5.13 -11.12
C SER A 90 4.69 4.80 -12.22
N GLY A 91 5.07 4.83 -13.51
CA GLY A 91 4.15 4.51 -14.60
C GLY A 91 3.50 3.12 -14.46
N ALA A 92 4.25 2.14 -13.93
CA ALA A 92 3.76 0.79 -13.68
C ALA A 92 2.66 0.75 -12.61
N SER A 93 2.90 1.37 -11.46
CA SER A 93 1.92 1.40 -10.37
C SER A 93 0.69 2.22 -10.74
N TYR A 94 0.88 3.35 -11.42
CA TYR A 94 -0.22 4.14 -11.97
C TYR A 94 -1.10 3.30 -12.91
N GLY A 95 -0.49 2.55 -13.83
CA GLY A 95 -1.21 1.70 -14.77
C GLY A 95 -2.05 0.61 -14.09
N ILE A 96 -1.51 -0.01 -13.04
CA ILE A 96 -2.23 -1.02 -12.23
C ILE A 96 -3.39 -0.37 -11.47
N THR A 97 -3.14 0.74 -10.77
CA THR A 97 -4.16 1.49 -10.02
C THR A 97 -5.32 1.87 -10.93
N MET A 98 -5.04 2.52 -12.07
CA MET A 98 -6.09 2.95 -12.99
C MET A 98 -6.86 1.79 -13.60
N ARG A 99 -6.23 0.63 -13.81
CA ARG A 99 -6.95 -0.58 -14.26
C ARG A 99 -7.91 -1.11 -13.20
N VAL A 100 -7.50 -1.11 -11.93
CA VAL A 100 -8.39 -1.50 -10.82
C VAL A 100 -9.55 -0.54 -10.70
N LEU A 101 -9.30 0.77 -10.75
CA LEU A 101 -10.36 1.78 -10.68
C LEU A 101 -11.32 1.68 -11.86
N GLN A 102 -10.82 1.40 -13.07
CA GLN A 102 -11.67 1.12 -14.22
C GLN A 102 -12.52 -0.14 -14.03
N TYR A 103 -11.97 -1.19 -13.42
CA TYR A 103 -12.73 -2.39 -13.09
C TYR A 103 -13.89 -2.05 -12.16
N ILE A 104 -13.61 -1.31 -11.08
CA ILE A 104 -14.63 -0.83 -10.13
C ILE A 104 -15.67 0.06 -10.83
N ALA A 105 -15.25 0.92 -11.76
CA ALA A 105 -16.14 1.77 -12.53
C ALA A 105 -17.10 0.96 -13.43
N LYS A 106 -16.63 -0.14 -14.01
CA LYS A 106 -17.40 -1.00 -14.93
C LYS A 106 -18.35 -1.96 -14.21
N TYR A 107 -17.88 -2.56 -13.11
CA TYR A 107 -18.58 -3.69 -12.47
C TYR A 107 -19.09 -3.36 -11.07
N GLY A 108 -18.72 -2.21 -10.52
CA GLY A 108 -19.09 -1.78 -9.18
C GLY A 108 -18.13 -2.28 -8.10
N TRP A 109 -18.22 -1.64 -6.94
CA TRP A 109 -17.41 -1.94 -5.76
C TRP A 109 -17.65 -3.35 -5.22
N ASP A 110 -18.91 -3.78 -5.13
CA ASP A 110 -19.28 -5.04 -4.47
C ASP A 110 -18.66 -6.25 -5.18
N VAL A 111 -18.64 -6.23 -6.52
CA VAL A 111 -17.99 -7.25 -7.36
C VAL A 111 -16.49 -7.30 -7.08
N TYR A 112 -15.82 -6.14 -7.09
CA TYR A 112 -14.39 -6.05 -6.80
C TYR A 112 -14.06 -6.55 -5.38
N ALA A 113 -14.80 -6.09 -4.37
CA ALA A 113 -14.59 -6.46 -2.98
C ALA A 113 -14.77 -7.97 -2.76
N GLN A 114 -15.81 -8.55 -3.35
CA GLN A 114 -16.06 -10.00 -3.28
C GLN A 114 -14.93 -10.81 -3.94
N GLU A 115 -14.43 -10.37 -5.09
CA GLU A 115 -13.30 -11.03 -5.76
C GLU A 115 -12.02 -10.95 -4.94
N MET A 116 -11.71 -9.80 -4.35
CA MET A 116 -10.51 -9.64 -3.51
C MET A 116 -10.59 -10.50 -2.25
N LEU A 117 -11.76 -10.57 -1.59
CA LEU A 117 -11.96 -11.46 -0.44
C LEU A 117 -11.89 -12.94 -0.83
N THR A 118 -12.36 -13.31 -2.02
CA THR A 118 -12.24 -14.69 -2.53
C THR A 118 -10.79 -15.05 -2.80
N LYS A 119 -10.01 -14.12 -3.34
CA LYS A 119 -8.61 -14.35 -3.72
C LYS A 119 -7.64 -14.31 -2.54
N TYR A 120 -7.81 -13.37 -1.63
CA TYR A 120 -6.86 -13.09 -0.54
C TYR A 120 -7.39 -13.47 0.85
N GLY A 121 -8.66 -13.87 0.95
CA GLY A 121 -9.33 -14.07 2.23
C GLY A 121 -9.70 -12.75 2.92
N PRO A 122 -10.43 -12.82 4.05
CA PRO A 122 -10.64 -11.66 4.91
C PRO A 122 -9.30 -11.22 5.54
N PRO A 123 -9.15 -9.93 5.87
CA PRO A 123 -7.98 -9.48 6.63
C PRO A 123 -7.88 -10.25 7.96
N PRO A 124 -6.66 -10.53 8.46
CA PRO A 124 -6.50 -11.17 9.76
C PRO A 124 -7.24 -10.36 10.82
N ILE A 125 -8.07 -11.04 11.63
CA ILE A 125 -8.66 -10.40 12.80
C ILE A 125 -7.49 -9.95 13.67
N GLN A 126 -7.31 -8.64 13.83
CA GLN A 126 -6.42 -8.10 14.84
C GLN A 126 -7.03 -8.44 16.19
N THR A 127 -6.74 -9.64 16.69
CA THR A 127 -6.95 -9.95 18.10
C THR A 127 -5.85 -9.18 18.83
N ASP A 128 -6.23 -8.21 19.67
CA ASP A 128 -5.33 -7.43 20.54
C ASP A 128 -4.59 -8.27 21.60
N ALA A 129 -4.38 -9.57 21.34
CA ALA A 129 -3.77 -10.55 22.21
C ALA A 129 -2.46 -11.09 21.61
N ALA A 130 -1.58 -10.21 21.14
CA ALA A 130 -0.16 -10.55 21.00
C ALA A 130 0.53 -10.25 22.34
N ALA A 131 0.80 -11.29 23.11
CA ALA A 131 1.60 -11.21 24.32
C ALA A 131 2.97 -10.54 24.04
N PRO A 132 3.52 -9.75 24.97
CA PRO A 132 4.81 -9.08 24.78
C PRO A 132 5.92 -10.15 24.73
N GLY A 133 6.56 -10.34 23.57
CA GLY A 133 7.81 -11.11 23.51
C GLY A 133 8.17 -11.91 22.26
N ALA A 134 7.33 -11.96 21.21
CA ALA A 134 7.68 -12.72 20.00
C ALA A 134 7.93 -11.80 18.79
N GLN A 135 9.15 -11.29 18.65
CA GLN A 135 9.62 -10.72 17.39
C GLN A 135 9.99 -11.87 16.44
N ALA A 136 9.35 -11.93 15.27
CA ALA A 136 9.83 -12.78 14.18
C ALA A 136 11.19 -12.26 13.68
N PRO A 137 12.14 -13.14 13.33
CA PRO A 137 13.46 -12.71 12.90
C PRO A 137 13.38 -11.95 11.57
N LEU A 138 13.86 -10.70 11.59
CA LEU A 138 14.05 -9.87 10.41
C LEU A 138 14.98 -10.58 9.42
N ASN A 139 14.48 -10.89 8.23
CA ASN A 139 15.28 -11.42 7.13
C ASN A 139 16.10 -10.28 6.51
N VAL A 140 17.32 -10.12 7.03
CA VAL A 140 18.30 -9.08 6.68
C VAL A 140 18.63 -9.03 5.18
N GLY A 141 18.42 -10.13 4.43
CA GLY A 141 18.62 -10.18 2.98
C GLY A 141 17.65 -9.29 2.17
N SER A 142 16.50 -8.91 2.74
CA SER A 142 15.53 -8.02 2.08
C SER A 142 15.80 -6.52 2.30
N VAL A 143 16.74 -6.19 3.19
CA VAL A 143 17.09 -4.81 3.56
C VAL A 143 18.04 -4.17 2.51
N LEU A 144 18.78 -4.97 1.75
CA LEU A 144 19.81 -4.48 0.83
C LEU A 144 19.29 -4.06 -0.57
N ALA A 145 18.00 -4.20 -0.87
CA ALA A 145 17.45 -3.83 -2.18
C ALA A 145 16.84 -2.41 -2.23
N GLN A 146 16.97 -1.60 -1.18
CA GLN A 146 16.25 -0.34 -1.05
C GLN A 146 17.13 0.82 -0.56
N ALA A 147 17.95 1.36 -1.47
CA ALA A 147 18.49 2.72 -1.34
C ALA A 147 17.48 3.82 -1.78
N ALA A 148 16.21 3.47 -2.02
CA ALA A 148 15.15 4.40 -2.47
C ALA A 148 14.01 4.60 -1.45
N ASN A 149 14.11 4.06 -0.23
CA ASN A 149 12.98 3.98 0.71
C ASN A 149 13.30 4.51 2.11
N VAL A 150 14.02 5.62 2.19
CA VAL A 150 14.08 6.39 3.45
C VAL A 150 12.71 6.99 3.76
N ASP A 151 11.98 7.52 2.77
CA ASP A 151 10.63 8.07 2.96
C ASP A 151 9.57 7.01 3.32
N ARG A 152 9.69 5.77 2.81
CA ARG A 152 8.78 4.64 3.11
C ARG A 152 8.95 4.07 4.52
N PHE A 153 10.16 4.11 5.08
CA PHE A 153 10.38 3.70 6.47
C PHE A 153 9.94 4.80 7.45
N LEU A 154 10.12 6.08 7.09
CA LEU A 154 9.77 7.20 7.94
C LEU A 154 8.27 7.43 8.12
N SER A 155 7.43 6.98 7.18
CA SER A 155 5.96 7.15 7.24
C SER A 155 5.22 6.08 8.06
N THR A 156 5.89 4.97 8.42
CA THR A 156 5.27 3.81 9.10
C THR A 156 5.74 3.63 10.55
N VAL A 157 6.58 4.53 11.07
CA VAL A 157 7.27 4.36 12.35
C VAL A 157 6.81 5.42 13.39
N PRO A 158 6.45 5.03 14.63
CA PRO A 158 6.07 5.98 15.68
C PRO A 158 7.21 6.96 16.01
N PRO A 159 6.92 8.22 16.38
CA PRO A 159 7.94 9.23 16.55
C PRO A 159 8.91 8.88 17.69
N SER A 160 10.20 9.15 17.42
CA SER A 160 11.38 9.16 18.30
C SER A 160 12.08 7.87 18.73
N ALA A 161 11.43 6.70 18.86
CA ALA A 161 12.12 5.52 19.43
C ALA A 161 12.97 4.71 18.43
N ASN A 162 12.60 4.69 17.15
CA ASN A 162 13.16 3.76 16.17
C ASN A 162 14.15 4.40 15.18
N LEU A 163 14.13 5.72 15.00
CA LEU A 163 15.04 6.41 14.07
C LEU A 163 16.47 6.46 14.58
N THR A 164 16.66 6.66 15.89
CA THR A 164 17.99 6.61 16.50
C THR A 164 18.60 5.21 16.41
N GLN A 165 17.79 4.16 16.59
CA GLN A 165 18.25 2.78 16.48
C GLN A 165 18.62 2.41 15.03
N PHE A 166 17.87 2.96 14.06
CA PHE A 166 18.18 2.79 12.64
C PHE A 166 19.45 3.53 12.23
N ALA A 167 19.63 4.78 12.68
CA ALA A 167 20.87 5.52 12.48
C ALA A 167 22.09 4.78 13.09
N ASP A 168 21.92 4.20 14.28
CA ASP A 168 22.97 3.38 14.92
C ASP A 168 23.25 2.08 14.16
N ALA A 169 22.23 1.44 13.56
CA ALA A 169 22.40 0.25 12.75
C ALA A 169 23.16 0.54 11.45
N ILE A 170 22.86 1.67 10.80
CA ILE A 170 23.60 2.16 9.62
C ILE A 170 25.08 2.36 9.95
N GLN A 171 25.39 2.98 11.09
CA GLN A 171 26.77 3.25 11.50
C GLN A 171 27.56 1.99 11.88
N ARG A 172 26.87 0.93 12.30
CA ARG A 172 27.48 -0.34 12.74
C ARG A 172 27.74 -1.34 11.61
N ASP A 173 27.20 -1.12 10.41
CA ASP A 173 27.41 -2.00 9.26
C ASP A 173 28.46 -1.43 8.30
N PRO A 174 29.67 -2.03 8.24
CA PRO A 174 30.74 -1.56 7.36
C PRO A 174 30.40 -1.69 5.86
N GLY A 175 29.54 -2.65 5.50
CA GLY A 175 29.09 -2.86 4.13
C GLY A 175 28.16 -1.75 3.66
N MET A 176 27.26 -1.30 4.54
CA MET A 176 26.40 -0.14 4.26
C MET A 176 27.24 1.14 4.13
N ARG A 177 28.21 1.36 5.04
CA ARG A 177 29.07 2.55 4.99
C ARG A 177 29.90 2.69 3.71
N ALA A 178 30.19 1.57 3.06
CA ALA A 178 30.94 1.57 1.80
C ALA A 178 30.06 1.75 0.55
N SER A 179 28.75 1.57 0.66
CA SER A 179 27.83 1.49 -0.50
C SER A 179 26.85 2.67 -0.61
N ILE A 180 26.77 3.52 0.42
CA ILE A 180 25.93 4.72 0.41
C ILE A 180 26.84 5.96 0.54
N PRO A 181 26.85 6.88 -0.45
CA PRO A 181 27.55 8.16 -0.34
C PRO A 181 27.01 8.98 0.83
N ASP A 182 27.89 9.64 1.57
CA ASP A 182 27.53 10.56 2.67
C ASP A 182 26.64 9.95 3.77
N ILE A 183 26.70 8.62 3.92
CA ILE A 183 25.89 7.84 4.87
C ILE A 183 25.99 8.32 6.32
N ASP A 184 27.16 8.79 6.73
CA ASP A 184 27.38 9.33 8.08
C ASP A 184 26.62 10.65 8.27
N GLN A 185 26.53 11.48 7.22
CA GLN A 185 25.74 12.71 7.19
C GLN A 185 24.23 12.42 7.21
N GLN A 186 23.78 11.40 6.47
CA GLN A 186 22.38 10.98 6.46
C GLN A 186 21.94 10.42 7.81
N ALA A 187 22.80 9.60 8.44
CA ALA A 187 22.56 9.07 9.77
C ALA A 187 22.48 10.18 10.84
N ASP A 188 23.36 11.19 10.77
CA ASP A 188 23.31 12.35 11.69
C ASP A 188 22.05 13.19 11.49
N ALA A 189 21.65 13.46 10.24
CA ALA A 189 20.44 14.20 9.92
C ALA A 189 19.18 13.50 10.46
N LEU A 190 19.07 12.18 10.29
CA LEU A 190 17.99 11.37 10.85
C LEU A 190 17.96 11.44 12.39
N ARG A 191 19.13 11.42 13.03
CA ARG A 191 19.25 11.50 14.49
C ARG A 191 18.81 12.87 15.02
N ARG A 192 19.27 13.94 14.38
CA ARG A 192 18.91 15.32 14.75
C ARG A 192 17.43 15.60 14.53
N PHE A 193 16.83 15.05 13.49
CA PHE A 193 15.39 15.10 13.27
C PHE A 193 14.62 14.35 14.37
N ALA A 194 15.04 13.13 14.70
CA ALA A 194 14.41 12.32 15.75
C ALA A 194 14.47 12.98 17.14
N GLU A 195 15.52 13.75 17.42
CA GLU A 195 15.69 14.53 18.64
C GLU A 195 14.97 15.90 18.61
N GLY A 196 14.27 16.24 17.53
CA GLY A 196 13.58 17.52 17.36
C GLY A 196 14.52 18.72 17.15
N LYS A 197 15.78 18.48 16.78
CA LYS A 197 16.83 19.50 16.57
C LYS A 197 16.99 19.92 15.10
N MET A 198 16.13 19.42 14.22
CA MET A 198 16.16 19.65 12.78
C MET A 198 14.73 19.52 12.23
N SER A 199 14.34 20.39 11.28
CA SER A 199 13.04 20.28 10.62
C SER A 199 13.04 19.18 9.56
N TYR A 200 11.85 18.68 9.18
CA TYR A 200 11.70 17.66 8.14
C TYR A 200 12.26 18.12 6.79
N ALA A 201 12.04 19.40 6.43
CA ALA A 201 12.55 19.97 5.19
C ALA A 201 14.08 20.02 5.14
N GLU A 202 14.73 20.36 6.27
CA GLU A 202 16.18 20.36 6.40
C GLU A 202 16.76 18.94 6.36
N MET A 203 16.12 17.98 7.03
CA MET A 203 16.54 16.58 7.00
C MET A 203 16.46 16.01 5.58
N ARG A 204 15.36 16.25 4.86
CA ARG A 204 15.16 15.78 3.50
C ARG A 204 16.25 16.29 2.56
N SER A 205 16.58 17.58 2.61
CA SER A 205 17.62 18.21 1.78
C SER A 205 19.03 17.65 2.02
N LEU A 206 19.28 16.96 3.13
CA LEU A 206 20.56 16.36 3.47
C LEU A 206 20.62 14.85 3.15
N CYS A 207 19.47 14.22 2.94
CA CYS A 207 19.35 12.78 2.65
C CYS A 207 19.00 12.47 1.18
N GLY A 208 18.69 13.49 0.36
CA GLY A 208 18.37 13.36 -1.07
C GLY A 208 18.13 14.70 -1.77
#